data_AF-A0A4Q1S9Y2-F1
#
_entry.id   AF-A0A4Q1S9Y2-F1
#
_cell.length_a   1.000
_cell.length_b   1.000
_cell.length_c   1.000
_cell.angle_alpha   90.00
_cell.angle_beta   90.00
_cell.angle_gamma   90.00
#
_symmetry.space_group_name_H-M   'P 1'
#
loop_
_entity.id
_entity.type
_entity.pdbx_description
1 polymer ?
#
loop_
_entity_poly.entity_id
_entity_poly.type
_entity_poly.pdbx_seq_one_letter_code
_entity_poly.pdbx_strand_id
1 'polypeptide(L)'
;MKKAARAIILAMCSIVLLGKALSAAAQSAQQPPSASQELQAIHSPQSIDQELARLTKDLELTPEQQKQVRVLLEEHHDRIQALLDKNPASSRESLGPQIHAISDETHHQIHALLNDHQRELESQMQQRENNGEEARRPAPPNAH
;
A
#
# COMPACT_ATOMS: atom_id res chain seq x y z
N MET A 1 56.98 -49.87 46.99
CA MET A 1 58.13 -48.98 47.29
C MET A 1 57.88 -47.60 46.68
N LYS A 2 57.93 -46.55 47.54
CA LYS A 2 58.26 -45.13 47.30
C LYS A 2 57.41 -44.32 46.27
N LYS A 3 56.45 -43.48 46.72
CA LYS A 3 56.54 -42.01 47.05
C LYS A 3 56.73 -41.13 45.79
N ALA A 4 56.12 -39.96 45.53
CA ALA A 4 55.23 -39.02 46.23
C ALA A 4 54.73 -38.00 45.17
N ALA A 5 53.44 -37.62 45.14
CA ALA A 5 52.89 -36.31 45.55
C ALA A 5 53.73 -35.04 45.25
N ARG A 6 53.13 -34.08 44.52
CA ARG A 6 53.06 -32.66 44.91
C ARG A 6 52.03 -31.88 44.10
N ALA A 7 50.99 -31.44 44.81
CA ALA A 7 49.99 -30.49 44.37
C ALA A 7 50.54 -29.06 44.44
N ILE A 8 50.15 -28.19 43.51
CA ILE A 8 50.12 -26.75 43.71
C ILE A 8 48.67 -26.31 43.48
N ILE A 9 48.03 -25.94 44.58
CA ILE A 9 46.74 -25.27 44.64
C ILE A 9 47.03 -23.78 44.43
N LEU A 10 46.34 -23.16 43.47
CA LEU A 10 46.07 -21.73 43.53
C LEU A 10 44.61 -21.50 43.14
N ALA A 11 43.87 -21.07 44.15
CA ALA A 11 42.46 -20.80 44.13
C ALA A 11 42.17 -19.48 43.41
N MET A 12 41.16 -19.47 42.54
CA MET A 12 40.34 -18.28 42.30
C MET A 12 38.88 -18.70 42.14
N CYS A 13 38.09 -18.10 43.02
CA CYS A 13 36.66 -18.08 43.21
C CYS A 13 35.79 -18.23 41.95
N SER A 14 34.72 -19.01 42.12
CA SER A 14 33.30 -18.72 41.81
C SER A 14 33.03 -17.84 40.58
N ILE A 15 32.24 -18.30 39.61
CA ILE A 15 30.78 -18.21 39.69
C ILE A 15 30.15 -19.33 38.84
N VAL A 16 29.32 -20.14 39.48
CA VAL A 16 28.23 -20.85 38.81
C VAL A 16 27.12 -19.84 38.55
N LEU A 17 26.78 -19.59 37.29
CA LEU A 17 25.44 -19.18 36.92
C LEU A 17 24.95 -20.00 35.73
N LEU A 18 24.04 -20.91 36.09
CA LEU A 18 23.14 -21.63 35.20
C LEU A 18 22.16 -20.62 34.57
N GLY A 19 21.97 -20.68 33.25
CA GLY A 19 20.75 -20.13 32.65
C GLY A 19 20.87 -19.66 31.21
N LYS A 20 20.30 -20.42 30.29
CA LYS A 20 19.04 -20.10 29.58
C LYS A 20 19.04 -20.81 28.21
N ALA A 21 18.00 -21.63 28.08
CA ALA A 21 17.37 -22.16 26.89
C ALA A 21 17.85 -21.63 25.52
N LEU A 22 18.06 -22.60 24.64
CA LEU A 22 18.00 -22.55 23.19
C LEU A 22 16.93 -21.58 22.68
N SER A 23 17.32 -20.34 22.35
CA SER A 23 16.51 -19.46 21.51
C SER A 23 16.96 -19.63 20.06
N ALA A 24 16.29 -20.53 19.36
CA ALA A 24 16.18 -20.45 17.91
C ALA A 24 15.32 -19.21 17.58
N ALA A 25 15.90 -18.02 17.70
CA ALA A 25 15.36 -16.85 17.04
C ALA A 25 15.64 -17.05 15.55
N ALA A 26 14.66 -17.63 14.86
CA ALA A 26 14.56 -17.47 13.42
C ALA A 26 14.63 -15.96 13.14
N GLN A 27 15.77 -15.52 12.63
CA GLN A 27 15.92 -14.21 12.04
C GLN A 27 15.10 -14.25 10.75
N SER A 28 13.79 -14.05 10.88
CA SER A 28 12.96 -13.62 9.77
C SER A 28 13.46 -12.22 9.43
N ALA A 29 14.47 -12.13 8.57
CA ALA A 29 14.78 -10.90 7.87
C ALA A 29 13.46 -10.48 7.21
N GLN A 30 12.82 -9.45 7.74
CA GLN A 30 11.64 -8.86 7.13
C GLN A 30 12.14 -8.26 5.81
N GLN A 31 12.00 -9.02 4.73
CA GLN A 31 12.12 -8.47 3.38
C GLN A 31 11.19 -7.26 3.31
N PRO A 32 11.66 -6.12 2.75
CA PRO A 32 10.77 -4.99 2.50
C PRO A 32 9.57 -5.48 1.67
N PRO A 33 8.35 -4.98 1.96
CA PRO A 33 7.16 -5.40 1.23
C PRO A 33 7.35 -5.18 -0.27
N SER A 34 6.83 -6.10 -1.08
CA SER A 34 6.86 -5.92 -2.54
C SER A 34 5.98 -4.73 -2.94
N ALA A 35 6.26 -4.10 -4.08
CA ALA A 35 5.45 -3.00 -4.59
C ALA A 35 3.96 -3.38 -4.71
N SER A 36 3.66 -4.64 -5.03
CA SER A 36 2.29 -5.16 -5.06
C SER A 36 1.66 -5.23 -3.66
N GLN A 37 2.43 -5.60 -2.63
CA GLN A 37 1.96 -5.57 -1.24
C GLN A 37 1.73 -4.13 -0.74
N GLU A 38 2.58 -3.19 -1.14
CA GLU A 38 2.38 -1.77 -0.83
C GLU A 38 1.10 -1.23 -1.49
N LEU A 39 0.84 -1.58 -2.75
CA LEU A 39 -0.39 -1.21 -3.44
C LEU A 39 -1.64 -1.83 -2.80
N GLN A 40 -1.56 -3.09 -2.36
CA GLN A 40 -2.65 -3.74 -1.62
C GLN A 40 -2.98 -3.02 -0.31
N ALA A 41 -1.96 -2.54 0.41
CA ALA A 41 -2.18 -1.81 1.67
C ALA A 41 -2.96 -0.50 1.47
N ILE A 42 -2.76 0.16 0.33
CA ILE A 42 -3.47 1.40 -0.02
C ILE A 42 -4.85 1.08 -0.58
N HIS A 43 -5.00 -0.04 -1.28
CA HIS A 43 -6.26 -0.50 -1.86
C HIS A 43 -7.05 -1.37 -0.89
N SER A 44 -7.44 -0.78 0.24
CA SER A 44 -8.29 -1.43 1.25
C SER A 44 -9.78 -1.25 0.92
N PRO A 45 -10.70 -2.11 1.41
CA PRO A 45 -12.14 -1.92 1.20
C PRO A 45 -12.68 -0.57 1.68
N GLN A 46 -12.02 0.05 2.67
CA GLN A 46 -12.38 1.38 3.16
C GLN A 46 -12.20 2.48 2.08
N SER A 47 -11.38 2.23 1.05
CA SER A 47 -11.20 3.18 -0.06
C SER A 47 -12.49 3.40 -0.83
N ILE A 48 -13.36 2.40 -0.93
CA ILE A 48 -14.65 2.49 -1.65
C ILE A 48 -15.56 3.54 -0.99
N ASP A 49 -15.75 3.45 0.33
CA ASP A 49 -16.61 4.38 1.06
C ASP A 49 -16.05 5.81 1.05
N GLN A 50 -14.72 5.94 1.15
CA GLN A 50 -14.04 7.23 1.09
C GLN A 50 -14.18 7.89 -0.29
N GLU A 51 -13.99 7.12 -1.35
CA GLU A 51 -14.12 7.61 -2.72
C GLU A 51 -15.57 7.95 -3.05
N LEU A 52 -16.54 7.11 -2.65
CA LEU A 52 -17.95 7.42 -2.81
C LEU A 52 -18.34 8.70 -2.07
N ALA A 53 -17.87 8.89 -0.83
CA ALA A 53 -18.13 10.11 -0.06
C ALA A 53 -17.54 11.36 -0.74
N ARG A 54 -16.32 11.23 -1.28
CA ARG A 54 -15.67 12.30 -2.05
C ARG A 54 -16.47 12.65 -3.30
N LEU A 55 -16.78 11.66 -4.15
CA LEU A 55 -17.53 11.88 -5.40
C LEU A 55 -18.93 12.44 -5.12
N THR A 56 -19.59 11.96 -4.05
CA THR A 56 -20.89 12.48 -3.63
C THR A 56 -20.83 13.97 -3.30
N LYS A 57 -19.78 14.38 -2.59
CA LYS A 57 -19.58 15.79 -2.23
C LYS A 57 -19.20 16.64 -3.44
N ASP A 58 -18.24 16.18 -4.24
CA ASP A 58 -17.66 16.97 -5.33
C ASP A 58 -18.57 17.05 -6.56
N LEU A 59 -19.42 16.04 -6.79
CA LEU A 59 -20.32 15.93 -7.95
C LEU A 59 -21.79 16.03 -7.56
N GLU A 60 -22.11 16.31 -6.29
CA GLU A 60 -23.48 16.42 -5.79
C GLU A 60 -24.36 15.21 -6.18
N LEU A 61 -23.84 14.00 -5.99
CA LEU A 61 -24.53 12.78 -6.43
C LEU A 61 -25.85 12.58 -5.69
N THR A 62 -26.91 12.31 -6.46
CA THR A 62 -28.22 11.92 -5.90
C THR A 62 -28.15 10.55 -5.22
N PRO A 63 -29.06 10.20 -4.30
CA PRO A 63 -29.06 8.88 -3.66
C PRO A 63 -29.12 7.71 -4.64
N GLU A 64 -29.75 7.89 -5.81
CA GLU A 64 -29.80 6.84 -6.82
C GLU A 64 -28.48 6.72 -7.59
N GLN A 65 -27.85 7.84 -7.94
CA GLN A 65 -26.51 7.84 -8.54
C GLN A 65 -25.47 7.25 -7.58
N GLN A 66 -25.55 7.55 -6.28
CA GLN A 66 -24.64 6.98 -5.27
C GLN A 66 -24.67 5.46 -5.25
N LYS A 67 -25.85 4.83 -5.38
CA LYS A 67 -25.96 3.36 -5.45
C LYS A 67 -25.28 2.81 -6.70
N GLN A 68 -25.50 3.45 -7.85
CA GLN A 68 -24.90 3.00 -9.11
C GLN A 68 -23.38 3.21 -9.11
N VAL A 69 -22.90 4.36 -8.65
CA VAL A 69 -21.47 4.65 -8.50
C VAL A 69 -20.82 3.69 -7.51
N ARG A 70 -21.48 3.33 -6.39
CA ARG A 70 -20.95 2.33 -5.45
C ARG A 70 -20.65 1.00 -6.13
N VAL A 71 -21.57 0.49 -6.96
CA VAL A 71 -21.36 -0.77 -7.70
C VAL A 71 -20.13 -0.66 -8.62
N LEU A 72 -19.95 0.48 -9.30
CA LEU A 72 -18.79 0.71 -10.15
C LEU A 72 -17.47 0.79 -9.36
N LEU A 73 -17.48 1.38 -8.17
CA LEU A 73 -16.31 1.45 -7.29
C LEU A 73 -15.96 0.08 -6.67
N GLU A 74 -16.96 -0.72 -6.34
CA GLU A 74 -16.77 -2.12 -5.90
C GLU A 74 -16.13 -2.94 -7.03
N GLU A 75 -16.64 -2.81 -8.26
CA GLU A 75 -16.07 -3.49 -9.42
C GLU A 75 -14.64 -3.02 -9.75
N HIS A 76 -14.37 -1.71 -9.66
CA HIS A 76 -13.02 -1.16 -9.79
C HIS A 76 -12.06 -1.80 -8.78
N HIS A 77 -12.45 -1.80 -7.50
CA HIS A 77 -11.68 -2.38 -6.42
C HIS A 77 -11.37 -3.87 -6.66
N ASP A 78 -12.38 -4.66 -7.00
CA ASP A 78 -12.23 -6.09 -7.26
C ASP A 78 -11.27 -6.36 -8.45
N ARG A 79 -11.36 -5.55 -9.51
CA ARG A 79 -10.50 -5.70 -10.70
C ARG A 79 -9.03 -5.38 -10.37
N ILE A 80 -8.78 -4.32 -9.60
CA ILE A 80 -7.42 -3.99 -9.16
C ILE A 80 -6.91 -5.04 -8.18
N GLN A 81 -7.72 -5.48 -7.21
CA GLN A 81 -7.32 -6.54 -6.27
C GLN A 81 -6.94 -7.82 -7.03
N ALA A 82 -7.76 -8.25 -7.98
CA ALA A 82 -7.46 -9.40 -8.83
C ALA A 82 -6.18 -9.21 -9.67
N LEU A 83 -5.90 -7.99 -10.15
CA LEU A 83 -4.66 -7.67 -10.83
C LEU A 83 -3.45 -7.83 -9.90
N LEU A 84 -3.53 -7.31 -8.67
CA LEU A 84 -2.45 -7.39 -7.69
C LEU A 84 -2.22 -8.84 -7.22
N ASP A 85 -3.28 -9.60 -6.98
CA ASP A 85 -3.22 -11.01 -6.56
C ASP A 85 -2.57 -11.91 -7.62
N LYS A 86 -2.84 -11.63 -8.91
CA LYS A 86 -2.22 -12.35 -10.04
C LYS A 86 -0.75 -12.00 -10.23
N ASN A 87 -0.28 -10.89 -9.66
CA ASN A 87 1.04 -10.32 -9.94
C ASN A 87 1.84 -9.99 -8.67
N PRO A 88 2.01 -10.91 -7.70
CA PRO A 88 2.52 -10.58 -6.36
C PRO A 88 3.98 -10.08 -6.33
N ALA A 89 4.76 -10.37 -7.39
CA ALA A 89 6.16 -9.98 -7.54
C ALA A 89 6.37 -8.80 -8.52
N SER A 90 5.30 -8.26 -9.10
CA SER A 90 5.41 -7.19 -10.08
C SER A 90 5.70 -5.83 -9.44
N SER A 91 6.52 -5.04 -10.12
CA SER A 91 6.82 -3.66 -9.74
C SER A 91 5.66 -2.72 -10.07
N ARG A 92 5.60 -1.58 -9.38
CA ARG A 92 4.58 -0.56 -9.58
C ARG A 92 4.57 -0.01 -11.01
N GLU A 93 5.74 0.15 -11.65
CA GLU A 93 5.84 0.66 -13.01
C GLU A 93 5.19 -0.29 -14.04
N SER A 94 5.28 -1.60 -13.80
CA SER A 94 4.68 -2.63 -14.65
C SER A 94 3.16 -2.69 -14.51
N LEU A 95 2.67 -2.49 -13.28
CA LEU A 95 1.23 -2.52 -12.98
C LEU A 95 0.52 -1.21 -13.31
N GLY A 96 1.26 -0.08 -13.31
CA GLY A 96 0.73 1.26 -13.53
C GLY A 96 -0.21 1.39 -14.74
N PRO A 97 0.18 0.98 -15.96
CA PRO A 97 -0.68 1.07 -17.13
C PRO A 97 -1.99 0.29 -17.01
N GLN A 98 -1.97 -0.89 -16.38
CA GLN A 98 -3.15 -1.72 -16.19
C GLN A 98 -4.09 -1.13 -15.13
N ILE A 99 -3.52 -0.62 -14.04
CA ILE A 99 -4.26 0.12 -13.00
C ILE A 99 -4.93 1.35 -13.61
N HIS A 100 -4.19 2.12 -14.42
CA HIS A 100 -4.72 3.32 -15.08
C HIS A 100 -5.87 2.98 -16.03
N ALA A 101 -5.72 1.95 -16.86
CA ALA A 101 -6.78 1.50 -17.77
C ALA A 101 -8.05 1.08 -17.02
N ILE A 102 -7.93 0.40 -15.87
CA ILE A 102 -9.08 0.05 -15.03
C ILE A 102 -9.72 1.31 -14.45
N SER A 103 -8.94 2.27 -13.96
CA SER A 103 -9.45 3.54 -13.46
C SER A 103 -10.13 4.39 -14.54
N ASP A 104 -9.58 4.46 -15.74
CA ASP A 104 -10.14 5.22 -16.86
C ASP A 104 -11.49 4.64 -17.29
N GLU A 105 -11.61 3.32 -17.37
CA GLU A 105 -12.87 2.64 -17.67
C GLU A 105 -13.93 2.97 -16.61
N THR A 106 -13.59 2.84 -15.32
CA THR A 106 -14.51 3.19 -14.23
C THR A 106 -14.90 4.67 -14.28
N HIS A 107 -13.95 5.56 -14.58
CA HIS A 107 -14.22 6.99 -14.74
C HIS A 107 -15.23 7.25 -15.88
N HIS A 108 -15.05 6.63 -17.04
CA HIS A 108 -16.00 6.75 -18.16
C HIS A 108 -17.40 6.25 -17.80
N GLN A 109 -17.50 5.15 -17.05
CA GLN A 109 -18.77 4.62 -16.60
C GLN A 109 -19.46 5.55 -15.60
N ILE A 110 -18.72 6.15 -14.66
CA ILE A 110 -19.24 7.16 -13.73
C ILE A 110 -19.69 8.40 -14.50
N HIS A 111 -18.87 8.91 -15.43
CA HIS A 111 -19.19 10.06 -16.28
C HIS A 111 -20.52 9.86 -17.02
N ALA A 112 -20.80 8.65 -17.51
CA ALA A 112 -22.05 8.35 -18.20
C ALA A 112 -23.30 8.52 -17.32
N LEU A 113 -23.17 8.37 -15.99
CA LEU A 113 -24.26 8.53 -15.02
C LEU A 113 -24.56 9.98 -14.64
N LEU A 114 -23.69 10.92 -15.02
CA LEU A 114 -23.79 12.32 -14.63
C LEU A 114 -24.74 13.10 -15.55
N ASN A 115 -25.42 14.11 -14.99
CA ASN A 115 -26.09 15.13 -15.80
C ASN A 115 -25.11 16.25 -16.21
N ASP A 116 -25.54 17.16 -17.08
CA ASP A 116 -24.69 18.22 -17.62
C ASP A 116 -24.03 19.10 -16.54
N HIS A 117 -24.77 19.43 -15.47
CA HIS A 117 -24.23 20.21 -14.36
C HIS A 117 -23.13 19.44 -13.61
N GLN A 118 -23.35 18.16 -13.35
CA GLN A 118 -22.38 17.32 -12.66
C GLN A 118 -21.13 17.04 -13.51
N ARG A 119 -21.26 16.96 -14.85
CA ARG A 119 -20.10 16.87 -15.76
C ARG A 119 -19.23 18.13 -15.71
N GLU A 120 -19.83 19.30 -15.51
CA GLU A 120 -19.07 20.54 -15.29
C GLU A 120 -18.34 20.53 -13.94
N LEU A 121 -18.98 20.03 -12.87
CA LEU A 121 -18.33 19.83 -11.57
C LEU A 121 -17.16 18.84 -11.66
N GLU A 122 -17.35 17.77 -12.43
CA GLU A 122 -16.32 16.76 -12.69
C GLU A 122 -15.13 17.35 -13.45
N SER A 123 -15.36 18.14 -14.50
CA SER A 123 -14.31 18.86 -15.24
C SER A 123 -13.48 19.76 -14.32
N GLN A 124 -14.15 20.53 -13.45
CA GLN A 124 -13.47 21.38 -12.46
C GLN A 124 -12.69 20.55 -11.43
N MET A 125 -13.22 19.39 -11.01
CA MET A 125 -12.53 18.47 -10.12
C MET A 125 -11.23 17.96 -10.75
N GLN A 126 -11.29 17.49 -12.01
CA GLN A 126 -10.12 17.01 -12.75
C GLN A 126 -9.07 18.11 -12.93
N GLN A 127 -9.50 19.34 -13.22
CA GLN A 127 -8.59 20.47 -13.35
C GLN A 127 -7.84 20.77 -12.03
N ARG A 128 -8.52 20.67 -10.88
CA ARG A 128 -7.88 20.83 -9.56
C ARG A 128 -6.84 19.75 -9.30
N GLU A 129 -7.12 18.51 -9.69
CA GLU A 129 -6.18 17.39 -9.55
C GLU A 129 -4.94 17.59 -10.41
N ASN A 130 -5.12 17.89 -11.70
CA ASN A 130 -4.03 18.15 -12.64
C ASN A 130 -3.13 19.30 -12.16
N ASN A 131 -3.72 20.40 -11.70
CA ASN A 131 -2.97 21.56 -11.17
C ASN A 131 -2.21 21.20 -9.88
N GLY A 132 -2.81 20.36 -9.03
CA GLY A 132 -2.18 19.87 -7.81
C GLY A 132 -1.02 18.92 -8.08
N GLU A 133 -1.07 18.12 -9.15
CA GLU A 133 0.05 17.30 -9.60
C GLU A 133 1.18 18.15 -10.17
N GLU A 134 0.86 19.16 -10.98
CA GLU A 134 1.84 20.10 -11.52
C GLU A 134 2.60 20.84 -10.41
N ALA A 135 1.90 21.33 -9.39
CA ALA A 135 2.51 22.01 -8.26
C ALA A 135 3.44 21.11 -7.41
N ARG A 136 3.28 19.79 -7.46
CA ARG A 136 4.12 18.82 -6.75
C ARG A 136 5.29 18.30 -7.57
N ARG A 137 5.40 18.67 -8.86
CA ARG A 137 6.56 18.27 -9.66
C ARG A 137 7.83 18.91 -9.08
N PRO A 138 8.89 18.12 -8.79
CA PRO A 138 10.15 18.68 -8.33
C PRO A 138 10.71 19.61 -9.42
N ALA A 139 11.22 20.78 -9.01
CA ALA A 139 11.86 21.71 -9.92
C ALA A 139 12.96 20.99 -10.73
N PRO A 140 13.08 21.24 -12.04
CA PRO A 140 14.10 20.58 -12.85
C PRO A 140 15.47 20.82 -12.22
N PRO A 141 16.34 19.80 -12.14
CA PRO A 141 17.68 19.99 -11.60
C PRO A 141 18.38 21.04 -12.46
N ASN A 142 18.77 22.16 -11.84
CA ASN A 142 19.50 23.23 -12.51
C ASN A 142 20.70 22.60 -13.25
N ALA A 143 20.68 22.66 -14.58
CA ALA A 143 21.84 22.33 -15.39
C ALA A 143 22.88 23.44 -15.15
N HIS A 144 23.88 23.13 -14.35
CA HIS A 144 25.09 23.94 -14.17
C HIS A 144 26.11 23.65 -15.27
#